data_AF-A0A7C1MKP2-F1
#
_entry.id   AF-A0A7C1MKP2-F1
#
_cell.length_a   1.000
_cell.length_b   1.000
_cell.length_c   1.000
_cell.angle_alpha   90.00
_cell.angle_beta   90.00
_cell.angle_gamma   90.00
#
_symmetry.space_group_name_H-M   'P 1'
#
loop_
_entity.id
_entity.type
_entity.pdbx_description
1 polymer ?
#
loop_
_entity_poly.entity_id
_entity_poly.type
_entity_poly.pdbx_seq_one_letter_code
_entity_poly.pdbx_strand_id
1 'polypeptide(L)'
;KIAGHKDGLMEGLRITSRIIGGVSLVVALGFATPFIEFVAALSWLRVPKAFIEIMMFAYRYLFMLLEDANTIYSAQKNRLGYSGIRKGMNSFGVLTGSLVLRGFEQSQKTADAMVQRGYTGDMPLLKGEPLRAAELVVATFIVLSGGAIWMI
;
A
#
# COMPACT_ATOMS: atom_id res chain seq x y z
N LYS A 1 -18.61 37.72 17.64
CA LYS A 1 -17.24 38.11 18.04
C LYS A 1 -16.44 36.82 18.22
N ILE A 2 -15.46 36.54 17.36
CA ILE A 2 -14.58 35.38 17.54
C ILE A 2 -13.60 35.76 18.67
N ALA A 3 -13.70 35.09 19.81
CA ALA A 3 -12.76 35.28 20.92
C ALA A 3 -11.60 34.30 20.75
N GLY A 4 -10.43 34.80 20.34
CA GLY A 4 -9.22 33.97 20.21
C GLY A 4 -8.50 33.85 21.56
N HIS A 5 -8.41 32.62 22.09
CA HIS A 5 -7.53 32.31 23.22
C HIS A 5 -6.13 31.97 22.71
N LYS A 6 -5.10 32.57 23.33
CA LYS A 6 -3.69 32.30 22.99
C LYS A 6 -3.34 30.81 23.17
N ASP A 7 -3.96 30.16 24.14
CA ASP A 7 -3.78 28.74 24.41
C ASP A 7 -4.30 27.85 23.28
N GLY A 8 -5.44 28.22 22.69
CA GLY A 8 -5.99 27.52 21.53
C GLY A 8 -5.10 27.65 20.27
N LEU A 9 -4.45 28.80 20.10
CA LEU A 9 -3.50 29.01 19.00
C LEU A 9 -2.24 28.15 19.20
N MET A 10 -1.72 28.07 20.42
CA MET A 10 -0.53 27.28 20.74
C MET A 10 -0.80 25.77 20.56
N GLU A 11 -1.94 25.28 21.05
CA GLU A 11 -2.30 23.87 20.91
C GLU A 11 -2.62 23.52 19.45
N GLY A 12 -3.30 24.42 18.74
CA GLY A 12 -3.53 24.28 17.30
C GLY A 12 -2.24 24.15 16.50
N LEU A 13 -1.23 24.97 16.80
CA LEU A 13 0.10 24.88 16.18
C LEU A 13 0.79 23.55 16.50
N ARG A 14 0.65 23.04 17.74
CA ARG A 14 1.25 21.76 18.17
C ARG A 14 0.64 20.56 17.44
N ILE A 15 -0.68 20.56 17.26
CA ILE A 15 -1.38 19.50 16.53
C ILE A 15 -0.99 19.57 15.04
N THR A 16 -0.98 20.78 14.48
CA THR A 16 -0.64 20.99 13.06
C THR A 16 0.78 20.52 12.75
N SER A 17 1.76 20.83 13.60
CA SER A 17 3.15 20.39 13.39
C SER A 17 3.29 18.87 13.47
N ARG A 18 2.58 18.20 14.38
CA ARG A 18 2.54 16.72 14.46
C ARG A 18 1.95 16.09 13.20
N ILE A 19 0.84 16.64 12.70
CA ILE A 19 0.20 16.15 11.47
C ILE A 19 1.14 16.33 10.27
N ILE A 20 1.72 17.52 10.11
CA ILE A 20 2.67 17.81 9.02
C ILE A 20 3.87 16.87 9.10
N GLY A 21 4.44 16.68 10.29
CA GLY A 21 5.57 15.77 10.49
C GLY A 21 5.25 14.32 10.12
N GLY A 22 4.12 13.80 10.60
CA GLY A 22 3.68 12.44 10.30
C GLY A 22 3.37 12.22 8.82
N VAL A 23 2.60 13.13 8.20
CA VAL A 23 2.25 13.04 6.77
C VAL A 23 3.49 13.15 5.90
N SER A 24 4.42 14.06 6.20
CA SER A 24 5.65 14.22 5.44
C SER A 24 6.51 12.95 5.46
N LEU A 25 6.59 12.27 6.62
CA LEU A 25 7.33 11.02 6.74
C LEU A 25 6.69 9.89 5.91
N VAL A 26 5.37 9.76 5.94
CA VAL A 26 4.65 8.76 5.12
C VAL A 26 4.82 9.03 3.63
N VAL A 27 4.72 10.30 3.20
CA VAL A 27 4.90 10.68 1.80
C VAL A 27 6.35 10.46 1.36
N ALA A 28 7.33 10.82 2.19
CA ALA A 28 8.74 10.60 1.90
C ALA A 28 9.05 9.10 1.73
N LEU A 29 8.53 8.24 2.61
CA LEU A 29 8.67 6.78 2.46
C LEU A 29 8.04 6.26 1.17
N GLY A 30 6.82 6.71 0.85
CA GLY A 30 6.13 6.29 -0.37
C GLY A 30 6.82 6.72 -1.66
N PHE A 31 7.53 7.85 -1.66
CA PHE A 31 8.31 8.32 -2.81
C PHE A 31 9.71 7.71 -2.88
N ALA A 32 10.34 7.44 -1.74
CA ALA A 32 11.71 6.97 -1.69
C ALA A 32 11.84 5.46 -1.91
N THR A 33 10.83 4.66 -1.57
CA THR A 33 10.94 3.20 -1.53
C THR A 33 9.85 2.52 -2.37
N PRO A 34 10.21 1.76 -3.43
CA PRO A 34 9.27 0.91 -4.16
C PRO A 34 8.61 -0.14 -3.25
N PHE A 35 7.36 -0.51 -3.53
CA PHE A 35 6.62 -1.50 -2.73
C PHE A 35 7.33 -2.85 -2.63
N ILE A 36 8.02 -3.27 -3.69
CA ILE A 36 8.76 -4.54 -3.73
C ILE A 36 9.91 -4.54 -2.71
N GLU A 37 10.63 -3.42 -2.59
CA GLU A 37 11.70 -3.25 -1.59
C GLU A 37 11.14 -3.19 -0.17
N PHE A 38 9.99 -2.55 0.02
CA PHE A 38 9.27 -2.56 1.30
C PHE A 38 8.89 -3.98 1.73
N VAL A 39 8.36 -4.80 0.82
CA VAL A 39 8.04 -6.21 1.08
C VAL A 39 9.29 -7.06 1.34
N ALA A 40 10.39 -6.78 0.64
CA ALA A 40 11.68 -7.42 0.92
C ALA A 40 12.19 -7.05 2.33
N ALA A 41 12.02 -5.80 2.78
CA ALA A 41 12.40 -5.36 4.13
C ALA A 41 11.57 -6.05 5.23
N LEU A 42 10.31 -6.43 4.97
CA LEU A 42 9.49 -7.23 5.91
C LEU A 42 10.12 -8.60 6.20
N SER A 43 10.88 -9.17 5.25
CA SER A 43 11.62 -10.42 5.48
C SER A 43 12.69 -10.28 6.56
N TRP A 44 13.32 -9.09 6.65
CA TRP A 44 14.30 -8.77 7.69
C TRP A 44 13.64 -8.61 9.06
N LEU A 45 12.40 -8.12 9.10
CA LEU A 45 11.56 -8.00 10.30
C LEU A 45 10.98 -9.34 10.79
N ARG A 46 11.43 -10.47 10.23
CA ARG A 46 10.99 -11.84 10.59
C ARG A 46 9.49 -12.10 10.39
N VAL A 47 8.86 -11.41 9.45
CA VAL A 47 7.49 -11.72 9.03
C VAL A 47 7.46 -13.12 8.40
N PRO A 48 6.44 -13.97 8.67
CA PRO A 48 6.34 -15.30 8.06
C PRO A 48 6.33 -15.23 6.53
N LYS A 49 7.07 -16.13 5.87
CA LYS A 49 7.23 -16.14 4.39
C LYS A 49 5.89 -16.19 3.65
N ALA A 50 4.93 -16.95 4.15
CA ALA A 50 3.59 -17.05 3.57
C ALA A 50 2.90 -15.68 3.44
N PHE A 51 3.09 -14.78 4.41
CA PHE A 51 2.51 -13.43 4.35
C PHE A 51 3.17 -12.58 3.28
N ILE A 52 4.50 -12.69 3.14
CA ILE A 52 5.28 -12.00 2.10
C ILE A 52 4.82 -12.47 0.71
N GLU A 53 4.65 -13.78 0.51
CA GLU A 53 4.14 -14.35 -0.74
C GLU A 53 2.73 -13.84 -1.08
N ILE A 54 1.81 -13.85 -0.11
CA ILE A 54 0.46 -13.30 -0.29
C ILE A 54 0.51 -11.83 -0.67
N MET A 55 1.35 -11.02 -0.03
CA MET A 55 1.51 -9.60 -0.37
C MET A 55 2.05 -9.39 -1.80
N MET A 56 3.01 -10.20 -2.24
CA MET A 56 3.54 -10.14 -3.61
C MET A 56 2.46 -10.46 -4.65
N PHE A 57 1.65 -11.49 -4.41
CA PHE A 57 0.52 -11.82 -5.28
C PHE A 57 -0.55 -10.72 -5.26
N ALA A 58 -0.91 -10.22 -4.08
CA ALA A 58 -1.89 -9.16 -3.94
C ALA A 58 -1.46 -7.90 -4.71
N TYR A 59 -0.19 -7.50 -4.61
CA TYR A 59 0.34 -6.35 -5.35
C TYR A 59 0.31 -6.57 -6.87
N ARG A 60 0.71 -7.76 -7.34
CA ARG A 60 0.63 -8.11 -8.77
C ARG A 60 -0.81 -8.09 -9.27
N TYR A 61 -1.74 -8.68 -8.53
CA TYR A 61 -3.15 -8.75 -8.92
C TYR A 61 -3.87 -7.41 -8.79
N LEU A 62 -3.41 -6.50 -7.93
CA LEU A 62 -3.98 -5.16 -7.80
C LEU A 62 -3.95 -4.42 -9.14
N PHE A 63 -2.81 -4.38 -9.83
CA PHE A 63 -2.72 -3.71 -11.13
C PHE A 63 -3.49 -4.43 -12.22
N MET A 64 -3.46 -5.76 -12.23
CA MET A 64 -4.22 -6.57 -13.18
C MET A 64 -5.74 -6.31 -13.04
N LEU A 65 -6.25 -6.36 -11.81
CA LEU A 65 -7.67 -6.10 -11.54
C LEU A 65 -8.04 -4.64 -11.78
N LEU A 66 -7.12 -3.69 -11.57
CA LEU A 66 -7.34 -2.28 -11.89
C LEU A 66 -7.51 -2.05 -13.40
N GLU A 67 -6.71 -2.73 -14.23
CA GLU A 67 -6.85 -2.69 -15.69
C GLU A 67 -8.18 -3.30 -16.15
N ASP A 68 -8.55 -4.45 -15.60
CA ASP A 68 -9.86 -5.08 -15.82
C ASP A 68 -11.01 -4.17 -15.38
N ALA A 69 -10.87 -3.52 -14.22
CA ALA A 69 -11.85 -2.59 -13.68
C ALA A 69 -12.05 -1.40 -14.62
N ASN A 70 -10.97 -0.81 -15.13
CA ASN A 70 -11.02 0.30 -16.07
C ASN A 70 -11.70 -0.11 -17.39
N THR A 71 -11.44 -1.32 -17.87
CA THR A 71 -12.08 -1.88 -19.07
C THR A 71 -13.58 -2.04 -18.88
N ILE A 72 -14.00 -2.67 -17.78
CA ILE A 72 -15.42 -2.88 -17.45
C ILE A 72 -16.11 -1.53 -17.23
N TYR A 73 -15.49 -0.63 -16.48
CA TYR A 73 -16.01 0.70 -16.21
C TYR A 73 -16.25 1.49 -17.49
N SER A 74 -15.28 1.48 -18.42
CA SER A 74 -15.40 2.18 -19.71
C SER A 74 -16.53 1.61 -20.57
N ALA A 75 -16.68 0.28 -20.61
CA ALA A 75 -17.78 -0.37 -21.31
C ALA A 75 -19.15 0.00 -20.70
N GLN A 76 -19.26 0.03 -19.37
CA GLN A 76 -20.47 0.45 -18.67
C GLN A 76 -20.78 1.94 -18.89
N LYS A 77 -19.77 2.81 -18.88
CA LYS A 77 -19.91 4.24 -19.15
C LYS A 77 -20.48 4.48 -20.55
N ASN A 78 -19.97 3.78 -21.57
CA ASN A 78 -20.47 3.87 -22.95
C ASN A 78 -21.92 3.40 -23.08
N ARG A 79 -22.38 2.48 -22.20
CA ARG A 79 -23.78 2.01 -22.14
C ARG A 79 -24.67 2.88 -21.24
N LEU A 80 -24.22 4.08 -20.86
CA LEU A 80 -24.93 4.98 -19.93
C LEU A 80 -25.19 4.35 -18.55
N GLY A 81 -24.37 3.40 -18.12
CA GLY A 81 -24.49 2.69 -16.84
C GLY A 81 -24.39 3.62 -15.62
N TYR A 82 -23.73 4.77 -15.77
CA TYR A 82 -23.54 5.76 -14.71
C TYR A 82 -24.40 7.02 -14.87
N SER A 83 -25.44 6.98 -15.72
CA SER A 83 -26.33 8.13 -15.98
C SER A 83 -27.20 8.57 -14.80
N GLY A 84 -27.29 7.76 -13.74
CA GLY A 84 -28.03 8.11 -12.53
C GLY A 84 -27.68 7.18 -11.37
N ILE A 85 -28.01 7.59 -10.15
CA ILE A 85 -27.55 6.91 -8.92
C ILE A 85 -27.98 5.43 -8.89
N ARG A 86 -29.24 5.12 -9.27
CA ARG A 86 -29.74 3.74 -9.30
C ARG A 86 -29.01 2.86 -10.31
N LYS A 87 -28.78 3.37 -11.53
CA LYS A 87 -28.04 2.63 -12.57
C LYS A 87 -26.55 2.52 -12.23
N GLY A 88 -25.99 3.56 -11.61
CA GLY A 88 -24.60 3.58 -11.15
C GLY A 88 -24.35 2.53 -10.07
N MET A 89 -25.25 2.40 -9.10
CA MET A 89 -25.16 1.36 -8.07
C MET A 89 -25.25 -0.06 -8.67
N ASN A 90 -26.15 -0.28 -9.64
CA ASN A 90 -26.24 -1.56 -10.34
C ASN A 90 -24.95 -1.85 -11.15
N SER A 91 -24.45 -0.87 -11.91
CA SER A 91 -23.21 -1.00 -12.69
C SER A 91 -22.00 -1.28 -11.81
N PHE A 92 -21.90 -0.61 -10.65
CA PHE A 92 -20.87 -0.86 -9.66
C PHE A 92 -20.95 -2.27 -9.07
N GLY A 93 -22.15 -2.75 -8.78
CA GLY A 93 -22.37 -4.13 -8.33
C GLY A 93 -21.92 -5.17 -9.37
N VAL A 94 -22.27 -4.95 -10.65
CA VAL A 94 -21.83 -5.81 -11.76
C VAL A 94 -20.31 -5.77 -11.92
N LEU A 95 -19.70 -4.59 -11.83
CA LEU A 95 -18.24 -4.43 -11.92
C LEU A 95 -17.55 -5.19 -10.80
N THR A 96 -17.98 -4.98 -9.56
CA THR A 96 -17.39 -5.63 -8.38
C THR A 96 -17.54 -7.15 -8.45
N GLY A 97 -18.73 -7.65 -8.78
CA GLY A 97 -18.97 -9.09 -8.93
C GLY A 97 -18.11 -9.72 -10.04
N SER A 98 -17.94 -9.01 -11.16
CA SER A 98 -17.08 -9.45 -12.26
C SER A 98 -15.61 -9.52 -11.84
N LEU A 99 -15.11 -8.53 -11.08
CA LEU A 99 -13.73 -8.53 -10.57
C LEU A 99 -13.49 -9.65 -9.57
N VAL A 100 -14.45 -9.94 -8.68
CA VAL A 100 -14.34 -11.05 -7.73
C VAL A 100 -14.21 -12.38 -8.47
N LEU A 101 -15.08 -12.64 -9.45
CA LEU A 101 -15.02 -13.88 -10.24
C LEU A 101 -13.68 -14.01 -10.98
N ARG A 102 -13.23 -12.92 -11.64
CA ARG A 102 -11.92 -12.87 -12.32
C ARG A 102 -10.75 -13.11 -11.37
N GLY A 103 -10.81 -12.57 -10.14
CA GLY A 103 -9.80 -12.80 -9.11
C GLY A 103 -9.69 -14.28 -8.73
N PHE A 104 -10.82 -14.97 -8.55
CA PHE A 104 -10.86 -16.40 -8.27
C PHE A 104 -10.37 -17.25 -9.46
N GLU A 105 -10.75 -16.90 -10.68
CA GLU A 105 -10.24 -17.60 -11.87
C GLU A 105 -8.72 -17.41 -12.03
N GLN A 106 -8.22 -16.20 -11.78
CA GLN A 106 -6.80 -15.91 -11.86
C GLN A 106 -5.99 -16.63 -10.79
N SER A 107 -6.52 -16.76 -9.56
CA SER A 107 -5.82 -17.48 -8.50
C SER A 107 -5.67 -18.96 -8.84
N GLN A 108 -6.72 -19.60 -9.37
CA GLN A 108 -6.67 -21.00 -9.85
C GLN A 108 -5.66 -21.17 -10.98
N LYS A 109 -5.75 -20.32 -12.02
CA LYS A 109 -4.80 -20.34 -13.16
C LYS A 109 -3.35 -20.19 -12.71
N THR A 110 -3.11 -19.33 -11.73
CA THR A 110 -1.75 -19.08 -11.23
C THR A 110 -1.25 -20.26 -10.38
N ALA A 111 -2.11 -20.85 -9.55
CA ALA A 111 -1.78 -22.05 -8.79
C ALA A 111 -1.42 -23.22 -9.73
N ASP A 112 -2.24 -23.47 -10.75
CA ASP A 112 -1.99 -24.53 -11.74
C ASP A 112 -0.67 -24.30 -12.49
N ALA A 113 -0.43 -23.07 -12.93
CA ALA A 113 0.82 -22.71 -13.61
C ALA A 113 2.06 -22.87 -12.71
N MET A 114 1.93 -22.60 -11.42
CA MET A 114 3.01 -22.81 -10.45
C MET A 114 3.32 -24.29 -10.26
N VAL A 115 2.28 -25.13 -10.10
CA VAL A 115 2.45 -26.58 -9.98
C VAL A 115 3.14 -27.15 -11.23
N GLN A 116 2.72 -26.71 -12.42
CA GLN A 116 3.35 -27.12 -13.69
C GLN A 116 4.82 -26.70 -13.81
N ARG A 117 5.22 -25.60 -13.15
CA ARG A 117 6.61 -25.12 -13.09
C ARG A 117 7.44 -25.78 -12.00
N GLY A 118 6.89 -26.76 -11.28
CA GLY A 118 7.58 -27.48 -10.22
C GLY A 118 7.58 -26.74 -8.88
N TYR A 119 6.54 -25.97 -8.56
CA TYR A 119 6.41 -25.34 -7.25
C TYR A 119 6.32 -26.40 -6.13
N THR A 120 7.29 -26.37 -5.20
CA THR A 120 7.41 -27.32 -4.08
C THR A 120 6.90 -26.77 -2.74
N GLY A 121 6.21 -25.62 -2.75
CA GLY A 121 5.65 -25.01 -1.54
C GLY A 121 6.42 -23.81 -0.97
N ASP A 122 7.55 -23.43 -1.57
CA ASP A 122 8.32 -22.24 -1.18
C ASP A 122 8.61 -21.41 -2.44
N MET A 123 8.34 -20.10 -2.39
CA MET A 123 8.85 -19.17 -3.40
C MET A 123 10.23 -18.63 -3.02
N PRO A 124 11.13 -18.43 -3.99
CA PRO A 124 12.38 -17.72 -3.72
C PRO A 124 12.06 -16.30 -3.24
N LEU A 125 12.49 -16.00 -2.01
CA LEU A 125 12.32 -14.67 -1.43
C LEU A 125 13.17 -13.64 -2.19
N LEU A 126 12.63 -12.43 -2.34
CA LEU A 126 13.38 -11.26 -2.77
C LEU A 126 14.51 -11.03 -1.75
N LYS A 127 15.76 -11.19 -2.17
CA LYS A 127 16.91 -10.79 -1.37
C LYS A 127 16.93 -9.26 -1.35
N GLY A 128 16.63 -8.67 -0.20
CA GLY A 128 16.89 -7.25 0.04
C GLY A 128 18.38 -6.97 -0.04
N GLU A 129 18.76 -5.80 -0.54
CA GLU A 129 20.15 -5.35 -0.47
C GLU A 129 20.59 -5.21 0.99
N PRO A 130 21.83 -5.55 1.34
CA PRO A 130 22.31 -5.40 2.71
C PRO A 130 22.34 -3.93 3.10
N LEU A 131 21.93 -3.64 4.35
CA LEU A 131 21.96 -2.29 4.91
C LEU A 131 23.37 -1.70 4.79
N ARG A 132 23.48 -0.52 4.17
CA ARG A 132 24.76 0.15 4.00
C ARG A 132 25.15 0.81 5.32
N ALA A 133 26.43 0.76 5.69
CA ALA A 133 26.91 1.35 6.95
C ALA A 133 26.55 2.84 7.09
N ALA A 134 26.48 3.58 5.98
CA ALA A 134 26.03 4.97 5.96
C ALA A 134 24.57 5.15 6.39
N GLU A 135 23.68 4.23 6.01
CA GLU A 135 22.25 4.26 6.38
C GLU A 135 22.08 4.02 7.87
N LEU A 136 22.88 3.12 8.45
CA LEU A 136 22.87 2.85 9.88
C LEU A 136 23.35 4.06 10.69
N VAL A 137 24.38 4.77 10.23
CA VAL A 137 24.86 6.01 10.87
C VAL A 137 23.78 7.10 10.82
N VAL A 138 23.15 7.30 9.66
CA VAL A 138 22.07 8.29 9.49
C VAL A 138 20.87 7.94 10.37
N ALA A 139 20.43 6.67 10.38
CA ALA A 139 19.31 6.23 11.21
C ALA A 139 19.59 6.44 12.70
N THR A 140 20.80 6.08 13.16
CA THR A 140 21.21 6.27 14.56
C THR A 140 21.25 7.75 14.94
N PHE A 141 21.77 8.61 14.05
CA PHE A 141 21.80 10.06 14.25
C PHE A 141 20.38 10.66 14.34
N ILE A 142 19.45 10.22 13.48
CA ILE A 142 18.05 10.65 13.51
C ILE A 142 17.38 10.23 14.83
N VAL A 143 17.58 8.98 15.28
CA VAL A 143 17.00 8.49 16.53
C VAL A 143 17.55 9.23 17.75
N LEU A 144 18.87 9.48 17.79
CA LEU A 144 19.50 10.19 18.90
C LEU A 144 19.07 11.66 18.96
N SER A 145 18.96 12.34 17.81
CA SER A 145 18.48 13.72 17.76
C SER A 145 17.00 13.83 18.16
N GLY A 146 16.15 12.90 17.70
CA GLY A 146 14.76 12.82 18.14
C GLY A 146 14.62 12.56 19.65
N GLY A 147 15.44 11.66 20.20
CA GLY A 147 15.50 11.38 21.63
C GLY A 147 15.97 12.57 22.46
N ALA A 148 17.00 13.29 21.98
CA ALA A 148 17.48 14.52 22.62
C ALA A 148 16.41 15.63 22.62
N ILE A 149 15.68 15.78 21.51
CA ILE A 149 14.56 16.74 21.41
C ILE A 149 13.39 16.35 22.33
N TRP A 150 13.16 15.06 22.59
CA TRP A 150 12.12 14.62 23.53
C TRP A 150 12.49 14.87 25.00
N MET A 151 13.78 14.95 25.31
CA MET A 151 14.30 15.20 26.67
C MET A 151 14.41 16.70 27.01
N ILE A 152 14.36 17.60 26.04
CA ILE A 152 14.38 19.07 26.19
C ILE A 152 12.94 19.59 26.29
#